data_AF-A0A7C5AJH6-F1
#
_entry.id   AF-A0A7C5AJH6-F1
#
_cell.length_a   1.000
_cell.length_b   1.000
_cell.length_c   1.000
_cell.angle_alpha   90.00
_cell.angle_beta   90.00
_cell.angle_gamma   90.00
#
_symmetry.space_group_name_H-M   'P 1'
#
loop_
_entity.id
_entity.type
_entity.pdbx_description
1 polymer ?
#
loop_
_entity_poly.entity_id
_entity_poly.type
_entity_poly.pdbx_seq_one_letter_code
_entity_poly.pdbx_strand_id
1 'polypeptide(L)'
;MPMSRRAVLPAIVLLFMAVPVALVHLECDVLPDDDAYITYRYADRLAGTGHVSYNDGEKVFGISTPLYFAWLGALKKVFPHVPTDHLAVRANLMWFILTGAGIYVAILRLTGSSAAGLATGVLVMLHPTFINVSIGGMETFMFLALFSWSLCLMALGRDRSAAVLAGLSALARPEAVPCALALAPLACRFGWKRVLQAAATAAAPPIGWALYSWLAFSSPIPHCITAKLTPLYPREPFDALAAMLELIGKAAAPSFPTGPGASVLMLIALIAATVSAIRGAGPRRREHSCIVLWFWSAFAFYGFSNPLIMTWYVPIFLAPLCCLLVSGTAGLVCLIRKSAAERQPPGWKNSSLAADAPAAAVAVAVILAAQWAELAAGGGRFRSAFRDADPAALRVAAYSEAGRWLRSIEGRSPVAAPEIGALGYAYGGPILDVCGLVSPAALPFLPVPADERGAPQIGAISPDLVLALRPVWIVTIDIFAAWGLYRKPWFPGMYEEIRTFRLPAEIWGCREVRVFRIRCADAQPDNSRNKT
;
A
#
# COMPACT_ATOMS: atom_id res chain seq x y z
N MET A 1 15.32 34.95 -0.81
CA MET A 1 14.68 35.39 0.45
C MET A 1 15.25 34.57 1.58
N PRO A 2 15.86 35.18 2.62
CA PRO A 2 16.35 34.42 3.76
C PRO A 2 15.16 33.71 4.44
N MET A 3 15.30 32.41 4.72
CA MET A 3 14.30 31.66 5.48
C MET A 3 14.07 32.38 6.82
N SER A 4 12.83 32.77 7.12
CA SER A 4 12.52 33.34 8.42
C SER A 4 12.93 32.34 9.51
N ARG A 5 13.49 32.81 10.63
CA ARG A 5 13.92 31.95 11.76
C ARG A 5 12.84 30.95 12.21
N ARG A 6 11.56 31.23 11.93
CA ARG A 6 10.40 30.36 12.21
C ARG A 6 10.29 29.12 11.31
N ALA A 7 10.88 29.12 10.12
CA ALA A 7 10.88 27.96 9.20
C ALA A 7 12.12 27.07 9.34
N VAL A 8 13.20 27.59 9.92
CA VAL A 8 14.48 26.86 10.08
C VAL A 8 14.34 25.71 11.08
N LEU A 9 13.73 25.96 12.25
CA LEU A 9 13.62 24.95 13.31
C LEU A 9 12.79 23.71 12.90
N PRO A 10 11.58 23.84 12.30
CA PRO A 10 10.84 22.66 11.83
C PRO A 10 11.58 21.87 10.75
N ALA A 11 12.30 22.55 9.86
CA ALA A 11 13.12 21.89 8.84
C ALA A 11 14.28 21.10 9.47
N ILE A 12 14.96 21.67 10.48
CA ILE A 12 16.00 20.96 11.24
C ILE A 12 15.41 19.74 11.96
N VAL A 13 14.25 19.87 12.60
CA VAL A 13 13.60 18.74 13.28
C VAL A 13 13.24 17.64 12.27
N LEU A 14 12.64 17.96 11.13
CA LEU A 14 12.34 16.95 10.11
C LEU A 14 13.60 16.28 9.55
N LEU A 15 14.67 17.04 9.31
CA LEU A 15 15.95 16.49 8.89
C LEU A 15 16.56 15.57 9.95
N PHE A 16 16.50 15.97 11.22
CA PHE A 16 16.97 15.14 12.33
C PHE A 16 16.15 13.86 12.46
N MET A 17 14.82 13.95 12.33
CA MET A 17 13.93 12.78 12.34
C MET A 17 14.04 11.90 11.08
N ALA A 18 14.58 12.43 9.99
CA ALA A 18 14.90 11.63 8.81
C ALA A 18 16.12 10.72 9.05
N VAL A 19 17.01 11.04 9.99
CA VAL A 19 18.21 10.24 10.30
C VAL A 19 17.88 8.81 10.74
N PRO A 20 17.07 8.56 11.80
CA PRO A 20 16.76 7.20 12.22
C PRO A 20 16.04 6.40 11.12
N VAL A 21 15.18 7.06 10.35
CA VAL A 21 14.50 6.44 9.20
C VAL A 21 15.50 6.06 8.10
N ALA A 22 16.44 6.94 7.78
CA ALA A 22 17.49 6.66 6.82
C ALA A 22 18.37 5.50 7.26
N LEU A 23 18.76 5.45 8.54
CA LEU A 23 19.50 4.32 9.11
C LEU A 23 18.74 3.00 8.93
N VAL A 24 17.45 2.96 9.29
CA VAL A 24 16.62 1.76 9.07
C VAL A 24 16.57 1.37 7.59
N HIS A 25 16.33 2.32 6.68
CA HIS A 25 16.30 2.02 5.24
C HIS A 25 17.64 1.53 4.69
N LEU A 26 18.77 1.93 5.27
CA LEU A 26 20.11 1.55 4.80
C LEU A 26 20.57 0.22 5.40
N GLU A 27 20.25 -0.03 6.67
CA GLU A 27 20.70 -1.19 7.45
C GLU A 27 19.75 -2.37 7.40
N CYS A 28 18.46 -2.17 7.08
CA CYS A 28 17.50 -3.27 7.05
C CYS A 28 17.82 -4.29 5.96
N ASP A 29 17.50 -5.55 6.26
CA ASP A 29 17.47 -6.61 5.27
C ASP A 29 16.46 -6.29 4.16
N VAL A 30 16.85 -6.59 2.93
CA VAL A 30 16.00 -6.38 1.75
C VAL A 30 15.03 -7.56 1.64
N LEU A 31 13.88 -7.41 2.29
CA LEU A 31 12.80 -8.40 2.30
C LEU A 31 11.47 -7.83 1.78
N PRO A 32 11.35 -7.38 0.52
CA PRO A 32 10.11 -6.81 -0.03
C PRO A 32 8.88 -7.70 0.14
N ASP A 33 7.69 -7.11 0.02
CA ASP A 33 6.44 -7.88 -0.07
C ASP A 33 6.44 -8.74 -1.34
N ASP A 34 5.82 -9.93 -1.28
CA ASP A 34 5.82 -10.85 -2.43
C ASP A 34 5.23 -10.17 -3.68
N ASP A 35 4.07 -9.50 -3.55
CA ASP A 35 3.44 -8.71 -4.62
C ASP A 35 4.38 -7.67 -5.26
N ALA A 36 5.35 -7.12 -4.51
CA ALA A 36 6.28 -6.11 -5.04
C ALA A 36 7.17 -6.67 -6.16
N TYR A 37 7.59 -7.93 -6.02
CA TYR A 37 8.42 -8.62 -7.01
C TYR A 37 7.73 -8.81 -8.36
N ILE A 38 6.39 -8.78 -8.41
CA ILE A 38 5.66 -8.77 -9.68
C ILE A 38 6.09 -7.55 -10.49
N THR A 39 6.05 -6.37 -9.87
CA THR A 39 6.45 -5.11 -10.49
C THR A 39 7.94 -5.10 -10.85
N TYR A 40 8.79 -5.69 -10.01
CA TYR A 40 10.24 -5.73 -10.26
C TYR A 40 10.57 -6.56 -11.50
N ARG A 41 9.91 -7.70 -11.68
CA ARG A 41 10.10 -8.53 -12.87
C ARG A 41 9.70 -7.80 -14.15
N TYR A 42 8.59 -7.06 -14.14
CA TYR A 42 8.23 -6.20 -15.27
C TYR A 42 9.26 -5.10 -15.51
N ALA A 43 9.74 -4.43 -14.45
CA ALA A 43 10.74 -3.36 -14.54
C ALA A 43 12.06 -3.85 -15.15
N ASP A 44 12.54 -5.02 -14.70
CA ASP A 44 13.76 -5.66 -15.22
C ASP A 44 13.62 -6.06 -16.67
N ARG A 45 12.45 -6.59 -17.07
CA ARG A 45 12.16 -6.94 -18.46
C ARG A 45 12.07 -5.70 -19.35
N LEU A 46 11.42 -4.62 -18.91
CA LEU A 46 11.43 -3.35 -19.64
C LEU A 46 12.87 -2.81 -19.80
N ALA A 47 13.69 -2.88 -18.73
CA ALA A 47 15.05 -2.39 -18.76
C ALA A 47 15.98 -3.25 -19.64
N GLY A 48 15.82 -4.58 -19.61
CA GLY A 48 16.69 -5.53 -20.31
C GLY A 48 16.28 -5.86 -21.74
N THR A 49 14.98 -5.97 -22.02
CA THR A 49 14.46 -6.39 -23.35
C THR A 49 13.64 -5.32 -24.04
N GLY A 50 13.26 -4.24 -23.35
CA GLY A 50 12.36 -3.21 -23.88
C GLY A 50 10.89 -3.63 -23.91
N HIS A 51 10.56 -4.85 -23.48
CA HIS A 51 9.20 -5.37 -23.47
C HIS A 51 8.61 -5.37 -22.06
N VAL A 52 7.37 -4.88 -21.94
CA VAL A 52 6.60 -4.93 -20.70
C VAL A 52 5.84 -6.25 -20.66
N SER A 53 6.41 -7.25 -19.98
CA SER A 53 5.80 -8.59 -19.84
C SER A 53 6.18 -9.23 -18.51
N TYR A 54 5.32 -10.11 -17.99
CA TYR A 54 5.70 -10.99 -16.89
C TYR A 54 6.26 -12.32 -17.41
N ASN A 55 5.53 -12.97 -18.31
CA ASN A 55 5.98 -14.14 -19.08
C ASN A 55 6.32 -13.71 -20.51
N ASP A 56 7.37 -14.31 -21.09
CA ASP A 56 7.80 -13.98 -22.45
C ASP A 56 6.73 -14.38 -23.47
N GLY A 57 6.41 -13.50 -24.42
CA GLY A 57 5.40 -13.73 -25.45
C GLY A 57 3.96 -13.40 -25.03
N GLU A 58 3.70 -13.16 -23.75
CA GLU A 58 2.35 -12.80 -23.26
C GLU A 58 2.12 -11.29 -23.25
N LYS A 59 0.96 -10.86 -23.74
CA LYS A 59 0.49 -9.46 -23.67
C LYS A 59 -0.43 -9.24 -22.47
N VAL A 60 0.05 -9.62 -21.29
CA VAL A 60 -0.69 -9.44 -20.03
C VAL A 60 -0.02 -8.33 -19.23
N PHE A 61 -0.84 -7.41 -18.72
CA PHE A 61 -0.36 -6.30 -17.88
C PHE A 61 -0.91 -6.43 -16.46
N GLY A 62 -0.11 -7.05 -15.59
CA GLY A 62 -0.44 -7.34 -14.20
C GLY A 62 -0.02 -6.28 -13.19
N ILE A 63 0.25 -5.03 -13.61
CA ILE A 63 0.72 -3.97 -12.72
C ILE A 63 -0.39 -2.93 -12.51
N SER A 64 -0.77 -2.66 -11.26
CA SER A 64 -1.75 -1.62 -10.90
C SER A 64 -1.12 -0.25 -10.59
N THR A 65 0.20 -0.12 -10.74
CA THR A 65 1.01 1.01 -10.25
C THR A 65 1.97 1.56 -11.34
N PRO A 66 1.46 1.99 -12.51
CA PRO A 66 2.28 2.32 -13.67
C PRO A 66 3.43 3.30 -13.44
N LEU A 67 3.21 4.32 -12.60
CA LEU A 67 4.26 5.30 -12.30
C LEU A 67 5.41 4.67 -11.51
N TYR A 68 5.10 3.74 -10.60
CA TYR A 68 6.12 3.09 -9.77
C TYR A 68 6.92 2.10 -10.60
N PHE A 69 6.24 1.35 -11.46
CA PHE A 69 6.86 0.53 -12.49
C PHE A 69 7.81 1.34 -13.39
N ALA A 70 7.37 2.48 -13.93
CA ALA A 70 8.20 3.33 -14.77
C ALA A 70 9.41 3.89 -14.01
N TRP A 71 9.20 4.29 -12.75
CA TRP A 71 10.26 4.73 -11.85
C TRP A 71 11.33 3.65 -11.62
N LEU A 72 10.91 2.43 -11.28
CA LEU A 72 11.83 1.30 -11.08
C LEU A 72 12.54 0.90 -12.37
N GLY A 73 11.84 0.89 -13.51
CA GLY A 73 12.44 0.64 -14.82
C GLY A 73 13.50 1.68 -15.18
N ALA A 74 13.27 2.95 -14.85
CA ALA A 74 14.26 4.02 -15.02
C ALA A 74 15.47 3.83 -14.10
N LEU A 75 15.24 3.53 -12.81
CA LEU A 75 16.32 3.24 -11.87
C LEU A 75 17.15 2.03 -12.32
N LYS A 76 16.51 0.97 -12.79
CA LYS A 76 17.19 -0.24 -13.28
C LYS A 76 18.03 0.05 -14.52
N LYS A 77 17.58 0.93 -15.43
CA LYS A 77 18.39 1.38 -16.57
C LYS A 77 19.62 2.18 -16.14
N VAL A 78 19.50 3.02 -15.10
CA VAL A 78 20.63 3.83 -14.58
C VAL A 78 21.61 2.97 -13.77
N PHE A 79 21.10 2.02 -13.00
CA PHE A 79 21.86 1.14 -12.12
C PHE A 79 21.68 -0.34 -12.50
N PRO A 80 22.14 -0.76 -13.69
CA PRO A 80 21.84 -2.09 -14.25
C PRO A 80 22.34 -3.24 -13.38
N HIS A 81 23.45 -3.04 -12.67
CA HIS A 81 24.08 -4.06 -11.81
C HIS A 81 23.46 -4.16 -10.41
N VAL A 82 22.61 -3.22 -10.00
CA VAL A 82 21.96 -3.28 -8.69
C VAL A 82 20.67 -4.10 -8.81
N PRO A 83 20.44 -5.09 -7.95
CA PRO A 83 19.16 -5.81 -7.88
C PRO A 83 17.97 -4.86 -7.66
N THR A 84 16.85 -5.12 -8.31
CA THR A 84 15.71 -4.17 -8.34
C THR A 84 14.94 -4.09 -7.03
N ASP A 85 14.92 -5.17 -6.26
CA ASP A 85 14.50 -5.20 -4.86
C ASP A 85 15.32 -4.23 -3.99
N HIS A 86 16.64 -4.22 -4.13
CA HIS A 86 17.50 -3.23 -3.45
C HIS A 86 17.20 -1.81 -3.93
N LEU A 87 17.05 -1.59 -5.24
CA LEU A 87 16.69 -0.27 -5.77
C LEU A 87 15.36 0.22 -5.20
N ALA A 88 14.33 -0.65 -5.15
CA ALA A 88 13.02 -0.31 -4.63
C ALA A 88 13.06 0.07 -3.14
N VAL A 89 13.62 -0.80 -2.29
CA VAL A 89 13.68 -0.59 -0.83
C VAL A 89 14.50 0.66 -0.48
N ARG A 90 15.65 0.86 -1.13
CA ARG A 90 16.52 2.01 -0.84
C ARG A 90 15.98 3.31 -1.44
N ALA A 91 15.43 3.29 -2.66
CA ALA A 91 14.84 4.50 -3.26
C ALA A 91 13.54 4.93 -2.57
N ASN A 92 12.80 4.01 -1.94
CA ASN A 92 11.61 4.34 -1.17
C ASN A 92 11.88 5.29 0.00
N LEU A 93 13.10 5.34 0.53
CA LEU A 93 13.51 6.33 1.54
C LEU A 93 13.20 7.77 1.08
N MET A 94 13.47 8.08 -0.20
CA MET A 94 13.18 9.41 -0.76
C MET A 94 11.68 9.70 -0.69
N TRP A 95 10.85 8.79 -1.19
CA TRP A 95 9.39 8.94 -1.18
C TRP A 95 8.82 9.04 0.23
N PHE A 96 9.40 8.30 1.16
CA PHE A 96 9.02 8.33 2.57
C PHE A 96 9.34 9.69 3.23
N ILE A 97 10.56 10.21 3.05
CA ILE A 97 10.94 11.54 3.54
C ILE A 97 10.07 12.63 2.90
N LEU A 98 9.83 12.53 1.58
CA LEU A 98 8.97 13.47 0.86
C LEU A 98 7.52 13.42 1.35
N THR A 99 7.03 12.25 1.80
CA THR A 99 5.72 12.11 2.42
C THR A 99 5.65 12.85 3.76
N GLY A 100 6.61 12.61 4.66
CA GLY A 100 6.65 13.30 5.96
C GLY A 100 6.76 14.82 5.82
N ALA A 101 7.64 15.30 4.93
CA ALA A 101 7.79 16.71 4.61
C ALA A 101 6.54 17.29 3.91
N GLY A 102 5.95 16.56 2.97
CA GLY A 102 4.72 16.95 2.27
C GLY A 102 3.54 17.08 3.22
N ILE A 103 3.36 16.15 4.15
CA ILE A 103 2.33 16.21 5.19
C ILE A 103 2.58 17.38 6.14
N TYR A 104 3.82 17.60 6.59
CA TYR A 104 4.18 18.77 7.39
C TYR A 104 3.73 20.07 6.71
N VAL A 105 4.14 20.27 5.45
CA VAL A 105 3.82 21.49 4.71
C VAL A 105 2.31 21.58 4.44
N ALA A 106 1.65 20.47 4.08
CA ALA A 106 0.21 20.47 3.80
C ALA A 106 -0.57 20.91 5.05
N ILE A 107 -0.29 20.32 6.21
CA ILE A 107 -0.98 20.67 7.45
C ILE A 107 -0.63 22.09 7.89
N LEU A 108 0.62 22.54 7.77
CA LEU A 108 0.99 23.93 8.00
C LEU A 108 0.16 24.89 7.14
N ARG A 109 0.00 24.59 5.85
CA ARG A 109 -0.73 25.46 4.92
C ARG A 109 -2.23 25.45 5.17
N LEU A 110 -2.80 24.28 5.43
CA LEU A 110 -4.23 24.11 5.64
C LEU A 110 -4.67 24.64 7.02
N THR A 111 -3.96 24.28 8.08
CA THR A 111 -4.33 24.65 9.46
C THR A 111 -3.74 25.99 9.90
N GLY A 112 -2.59 26.39 9.34
CA GLY A 112 -1.83 27.56 9.79
C GLY A 112 -0.91 27.27 10.98
N SER A 113 -0.92 26.04 11.50
CA SER A 113 -0.13 25.64 12.66
C SER A 113 1.09 24.84 12.23
N SER A 114 2.28 25.43 12.42
CA SER A 114 3.54 24.69 12.21
C SER A 114 3.73 23.57 13.23
N ALA A 115 3.19 23.72 14.44
CA ALA A 115 3.25 22.69 15.46
C ALA A 115 2.41 21.47 15.06
N ALA A 116 1.18 21.68 14.61
CA ALA A 116 0.32 20.62 14.11
C ALA A 116 0.97 19.89 12.93
N GLY A 117 1.50 20.65 11.96
CA GLY A 117 2.19 20.05 10.83
C GLY A 117 3.41 19.24 11.24
N LEU A 118 4.24 19.78 12.16
CA LEU A 118 5.46 19.09 12.59
C LEU A 118 5.12 17.81 13.34
N ALA A 119 4.11 17.89 14.22
CA ALA A 119 3.62 16.74 14.98
C ALA A 119 3.10 15.64 14.05
N THR A 120 2.28 15.97 13.04
CA THR A 120 1.79 14.96 12.06
C THR A 120 2.92 14.42 11.18
N GLY A 121 3.81 15.28 10.67
CA GLY A 121 4.93 14.84 9.83
C GLY A 121 5.88 13.90 10.57
N VAL A 122 6.24 14.23 11.81
CA VAL A 122 7.08 13.39 12.67
C VAL A 122 6.36 12.10 13.05
N LEU A 123 5.07 12.16 13.39
CA LEU A 123 4.26 10.97 13.68
C LEU A 123 4.31 10.00 12.50
N VAL A 124 4.08 10.48 11.27
CA VAL A 124 4.14 9.64 10.06
C VAL A 124 5.54 9.06 9.88
N MET A 125 6.60 9.87 10.00
CA MET A 125 7.96 9.42 9.74
C MET A 125 8.47 8.40 10.76
N LEU A 126 8.03 8.50 12.01
CA LEU A 126 8.47 7.61 13.08
C LEU A 126 7.48 6.46 13.35
N HIS A 127 6.35 6.39 12.62
CA HIS A 127 5.39 5.33 12.81
C HIS A 127 5.95 3.99 12.28
N PRO A 128 6.08 2.95 13.12
CA PRO A 128 6.72 1.68 12.74
C PRO A 128 6.03 1.01 11.56
N THR A 129 4.69 0.97 11.54
CA THR A 129 3.92 0.44 10.40
C THR A 129 4.25 1.18 9.10
N PHE A 130 4.51 2.49 9.16
CA PHE A 130 4.82 3.26 7.96
C PHE A 130 6.23 2.97 7.49
N ILE A 131 7.19 2.89 8.41
CA ILE A 131 8.56 2.48 8.11
C ILE A 131 8.55 1.08 7.48
N ASN A 132 7.88 0.10 8.10
CA ASN A 132 7.77 -1.27 7.59
C ASN A 132 7.18 -1.31 6.17
N VAL A 133 6.05 -0.63 5.94
CA VAL A 133 5.46 -0.58 4.58
C VAL A 133 6.41 0.08 3.58
N SER A 134 7.22 1.06 4.01
CA SER A 134 8.17 1.72 3.11
C SER A 134 9.30 0.79 2.69
N ILE A 135 9.88 0.06 3.65
CA ILE A 135 10.91 -0.95 3.38
C ILE A 135 10.36 -2.23 2.75
N GLY A 136 9.02 -2.40 2.68
CA GLY A 136 8.35 -3.44 1.91
C GLY A 136 8.47 -3.27 0.38
N GLY A 137 8.96 -2.10 -0.08
CA GLY A 137 9.32 -1.89 -1.49
C GLY A 137 8.15 -1.61 -2.43
N MET A 138 6.98 -1.27 -1.89
CA MET A 138 5.79 -0.91 -2.66
C MET A 138 5.61 0.61 -2.84
N GLU A 139 4.74 0.98 -3.78
CA GLU A 139 4.48 2.34 -4.25
C GLU A 139 3.78 3.29 -3.27
N THR A 140 3.36 2.79 -2.11
CA THR A 140 2.46 3.50 -1.17
C THR A 140 2.95 4.89 -0.80
N PHE A 141 4.25 5.06 -0.52
CA PHE A 141 4.81 6.37 -0.16
C PHE A 141 5.07 7.27 -1.36
N MET A 142 5.21 6.74 -2.58
CA MET A 142 5.23 7.58 -3.78
C MET A 142 3.86 8.24 -3.97
N PHE A 143 2.78 7.48 -3.79
CA PHE A 143 1.41 8.04 -3.79
C PHE A 143 1.24 9.13 -2.72
N LEU A 144 1.57 8.83 -1.46
CA LEU A 144 1.39 9.77 -0.35
C LEU A 144 2.24 11.05 -0.52
N ALA A 145 3.46 10.93 -1.02
CA ALA A 145 4.31 12.08 -1.34
C ALA A 145 3.67 12.95 -2.43
N LEU A 146 3.34 12.37 -3.58
CA LEU A 146 2.74 13.12 -4.69
C LEU A 146 1.44 13.81 -4.29
N PHE A 147 0.58 13.11 -3.55
CA PHE A 147 -0.72 13.63 -3.14
C PHE A 147 -0.61 14.73 -2.06
N SER A 148 0.23 14.54 -1.04
CA SER A 148 0.46 15.57 -0.01
C SER A 148 1.09 16.85 -0.60
N TRP A 149 2.01 16.72 -1.55
CA TRP A 149 2.55 17.86 -2.28
C TRP A 149 1.55 18.51 -3.24
N SER A 150 0.63 17.74 -3.82
CA SER A 150 -0.51 18.28 -4.58
C SER A 150 -1.37 19.20 -3.71
N LEU A 151 -1.73 18.76 -2.49
CA LEU A 151 -2.44 19.57 -1.51
C LEU A 151 -1.67 20.85 -1.15
N CYS A 152 -0.35 20.75 -0.95
CA CYS A 152 0.51 21.91 -0.69
C CYS A 152 0.45 22.94 -1.81
N LEU A 153 0.62 22.49 -3.06
CA LEU A 153 0.64 23.37 -4.23
C LEU A 153 -0.73 24.02 -4.46
N MET A 154 -1.82 23.27 -4.23
CA MET A 154 -3.18 23.81 -4.32
C MET A 154 -3.41 24.90 -3.26
N ALA A 155 -2.96 24.68 -2.03
CA ALA A 155 -3.03 25.68 -0.96
C ALA A 155 -2.17 26.93 -1.23
N LEU A 156 -1.11 26.79 -2.04
CA LEU A 156 -0.28 27.89 -2.51
C LEU A 156 -0.83 28.61 -3.75
N GLY A 157 -1.97 28.18 -4.29
CA GLY A 157 -2.56 28.73 -5.52
C GLY A 157 -1.84 28.32 -6.82
N ARG A 158 -1.00 27.28 -6.77
CA ARG A 158 -0.37 26.67 -7.95
C ARG A 158 -1.21 25.50 -8.47
N ASP A 159 -2.42 25.82 -8.91
CA ASP A 159 -3.47 24.88 -9.35
C ASP A 159 -2.99 23.90 -10.44
N ARG A 160 -2.28 24.37 -11.48
CA ARG A 160 -1.76 23.50 -12.55
C ARG A 160 -0.76 22.46 -12.04
N SER A 161 0.22 22.89 -11.24
CA SER A 161 1.23 21.98 -10.68
C SER A 161 0.60 20.99 -9.68
N ALA A 162 -0.37 21.46 -8.88
CA ALA A 162 -1.16 20.59 -8.01
C ALA A 162 -1.91 19.52 -8.81
N ALA A 163 -2.56 19.92 -9.91
CA ALA A 163 -3.28 19.01 -10.79
C ALA A 163 -2.36 17.96 -11.44
N VAL A 164 -1.17 18.35 -11.90
CA VAL A 164 -0.18 17.41 -12.43
C VAL A 164 0.21 16.37 -11.37
N LEU A 165 0.55 16.79 -10.15
CA LEU A 165 0.89 15.86 -9.07
C LEU A 165 -0.29 14.96 -8.69
N ALA A 166 -1.53 15.47 -8.69
CA ALA A 166 -2.73 14.67 -8.46
C ALA A 166 -2.90 13.59 -9.55
N GLY A 167 -2.72 13.96 -10.82
CA GLY A 167 -2.77 13.01 -11.93
C GLY A 167 -1.67 11.95 -11.87
N LEU A 168 -0.44 12.35 -11.53
CA LEU A 168 0.66 11.41 -11.32
C LEU A 168 0.41 10.48 -10.12
N SER A 169 -0.19 10.99 -9.04
CA SER A 169 -0.56 10.14 -7.90
C SER A 169 -1.60 9.08 -8.26
N ALA A 170 -2.47 9.34 -9.26
CA ALA A 170 -3.41 8.34 -9.78
C ALA A 170 -2.73 7.22 -10.60
N LEU A 171 -1.56 7.50 -11.18
CA LEU A 171 -0.70 6.48 -11.79
C LEU A 171 0.17 5.75 -10.78
N ALA A 172 0.40 6.35 -9.60
CA ALA A 172 1.01 5.63 -8.48
C ALA A 172 0.03 4.60 -7.95
N ARG A 173 -1.21 5.02 -7.66
CA ARG A 173 -2.27 4.15 -7.17
C ARG A 173 -3.68 4.66 -7.50
N PRO A 174 -4.67 3.77 -7.68
CA PRO A 174 -6.04 4.15 -8.06
C PRO A 174 -6.78 4.96 -6.99
N GLU A 175 -6.42 4.85 -5.70
CA GLU A 175 -7.05 5.59 -4.59
C GLU A 175 -6.90 7.11 -4.73
N ALA A 176 -5.93 7.58 -5.53
CA ALA A 176 -5.77 9.00 -5.76
C ALA A 176 -6.96 9.66 -6.48
N VAL A 177 -7.70 8.88 -7.27
CA VAL A 177 -8.86 9.38 -8.03
C VAL A 177 -9.95 9.93 -7.09
N PRO A 178 -10.49 9.15 -6.13
CA PRO A 178 -11.40 9.70 -5.14
C PRO A 178 -10.71 10.70 -4.20
N CYS A 179 -9.41 10.52 -3.88
CA CYS A 179 -8.68 11.47 -3.04
C CYS A 179 -8.61 12.88 -3.66
N ALA A 180 -8.64 13.02 -4.99
CA ALA A 180 -8.66 14.31 -5.67
C ALA A 180 -9.81 15.24 -5.22
N LEU A 181 -10.90 14.68 -4.64
CA LEU A 181 -11.96 15.46 -3.99
C LEU A 181 -11.43 16.38 -2.88
N ALA A 182 -10.34 16.02 -2.22
CA ALA A 182 -9.68 16.84 -1.20
C ALA A 182 -9.16 18.18 -1.75
N LEU A 183 -8.93 18.30 -3.07
CA LEU A 183 -8.48 19.53 -3.70
C LEU A 183 -9.64 20.51 -3.97
N ALA A 184 -10.88 20.00 -4.05
CA ALA A 184 -12.04 20.78 -4.47
C ALA A 184 -12.32 22.04 -3.62
N PRO A 185 -12.24 22.02 -2.27
CA PRO A 185 -12.52 23.21 -1.45
C PRO A 185 -11.60 24.40 -1.74
N LEU A 186 -10.36 24.12 -2.16
CA LEU A 186 -9.38 25.14 -2.54
C LEU A 186 -9.48 25.48 -4.02
N ALA A 187 -9.66 24.48 -4.89
CA ALA A 187 -9.79 24.69 -6.33
C ALA A 187 -10.95 25.63 -6.68
N CYS A 188 -12.07 25.52 -5.96
CA CYS A 188 -13.24 26.38 -6.16
C CYS A 188 -12.97 27.88 -5.92
N ARG A 189 -11.86 28.26 -5.27
CA ARG A 189 -11.45 29.68 -5.10
C ARG A 189 -11.07 30.34 -6.43
N PHE A 190 -10.67 29.53 -7.40
CA PHE A 190 -10.16 30.00 -8.69
C PHE A 190 -11.24 30.10 -9.76
N GLY A 191 -12.50 29.75 -9.44
CA GLY A 191 -13.63 29.72 -10.37
C GLY A 191 -13.71 28.43 -11.19
N TRP A 192 -14.91 28.11 -11.67
CA TRP A 192 -15.23 26.82 -12.31
C TRP A 192 -14.37 26.51 -13.54
N LYS A 193 -14.01 27.50 -14.36
CA LYS A 193 -13.16 27.30 -15.55
C LYS A 193 -11.78 26.76 -15.18
N ARG A 194 -11.16 27.29 -14.13
CA ARG A 194 -9.86 26.81 -13.64
C ARG A 194 -9.96 25.45 -12.98
N VAL A 195 -11.08 25.17 -12.29
CA VAL A 195 -11.37 23.82 -11.77
C VAL A 195 -11.43 22.80 -12.91
N LEU A 196 -12.10 23.10 -14.01
CA LEU A 196 -12.14 22.20 -15.17
C LEU A 196 -10.76 22.03 -15.81
N GLN A 197 -9.97 23.09 -15.92
CA GLN A 197 -8.59 23.00 -16.42
C GLN A 197 -7.71 22.14 -15.51
N ALA A 198 -7.82 22.30 -14.19
CA ALA A 198 -7.12 21.47 -13.23
C ALA A 198 -7.58 20.01 -13.31
N ALA A 199 -8.89 19.75 -13.42
CA ALA A 199 -9.44 18.41 -13.58
C ALA A 199 -8.92 17.74 -14.87
N ALA A 200 -8.94 18.46 -15.99
CA ALA A 200 -8.40 17.96 -17.27
C ALA A 200 -6.90 17.69 -17.18
N THR A 201 -6.13 18.56 -16.51
CA THR A 201 -4.69 18.39 -16.29
C THR A 201 -4.40 17.17 -15.41
N ALA A 202 -5.19 16.95 -14.35
CA ALA A 202 -5.07 15.78 -13.48
C ALA A 202 -5.51 14.49 -14.18
N ALA A 203 -6.48 14.56 -15.09
CA ALA A 203 -6.94 13.41 -15.86
C ALA A 203 -5.96 13.00 -16.99
N ALA A 204 -5.13 13.92 -17.48
CA ALA A 204 -4.25 13.64 -18.62
C ALA A 204 -3.25 12.47 -18.37
N PRO A 205 -2.53 12.38 -17.24
CA PRO A 205 -1.65 11.23 -16.98
C PRO A 205 -2.38 9.86 -16.95
N PRO A 206 -3.45 9.65 -16.17
CA PRO A 206 -4.17 8.36 -16.16
C PRO A 206 -4.83 8.05 -17.50
N ILE A 207 -5.37 9.04 -18.23
CA ILE A 207 -5.93 8.81 -19.57
C ILE A 207 -4.83 8.39 -20.56
N GLY A 208 -3.68 9.07 -20.54
CA GLY A 208 -2.55 8.72 -21.41
C GLY A 208 -2.05 7.30 -21.14
N TRP A 209 -1.98 6.91 -19.87
CA TRP A 209 -1.64 5.53 -19.48
C TRP A 209 -2.70 4.51 -19.92
N ALA A 210 -3.99 4.82 -19.74
CA ALA A 210 -5.08 3.95 -20.16
C ALA A 210 -5.06 3.73 -21.68
N LEU A 211 -4.78 4.78 -22.45
CA LEU A 211 -4.60 4.69 -23.90
C LEU A 211 -3.40 3.81 -24.28
N TYR A 212 -2.24 4.03 -23.65
CA TYR A 212 -1.08 3.17 -23.86
C TYR A 212 -1.39 1.71 -23.53
N SER A 213 -2.04 1.46 -22.39
CA SER A 213 -2.39 0.11 -21.95
C SER A 213 -3.33 -0.58 -22.92
N TRP A 214 -4.31 0.17 -23.43
CA TRP A 214 -5.23 -0.34 -24.43
C TRP A 214 -4.51 -0.72 -25.73
N LEU A 215 -3.60 0.14 -26.22
CA LEU A 215 -2.82 -0.14 -27.43
C LEU A 215 -1.83 -1.29 -27.26
N ALA A 216 -1.18 -1.40 -26.10
CA ALA A 216 -0.14 -2.40 -25.83
C ALA A 216 -0.71 -3.76 -25.41
N PHE A 217 -1.80 -3.79 -24.64
CA PHE A 217 -2.33 -4.98 -23.96
C PHE A 217 -3.81 -5.27 -24.26
N SER A 218 -4.44 -4.50 -25.16
CA SER A 218 -5.87 -4.63 -25.51
C SER A 218 -6.84 -4.38 -24.36
N SER A 219 -6.39 -3.77 -23.26
CA SER A 219 -7.24 -3.37 -22.12
C SER A 219 -6.72 -2.08 -21.47
N PRO A 220 -7.59 -1.10 -21.16
CA PRO A 220 -7.20 0.07 -20.37
C PRO A 220 -7.06 -0.24 -18.87
N ILE A 221 -7.60 -1.36 -18.41
CA ILE A 221 -7.59 -1.81 -17.01
C ILE A 221 -6.51 -2.88 -16.84
N PRO A 222 -5.61 -2.76 -15.85
CA PRO A 222 -4.66 -3.80 -15.51
C PRO A 222 -5.33 -5.13 -15.18
N HIS A 223 -4.78 -6.23 -15.70
CA HIS A 223 -5.32 -7.57 -15.56
C HIS A 223 -5.43 -8.03 -14.10
N CYS A 224 -4.46 -7.63 -13.26
CA CYS A 224 -4.48 -7.97 -11.84
C CYS A 224 -5.68 -7.37 -11.08
N ILE A 225 -6.24 -6.24 -11.56
CA ILE A 225 -7.49 -5.69 -11.01
C ILE A 225 -8.66 -6.59 -11.41
N THR A 226 -8.72 -7.04 -12.67
CA THR A 226 -9.73 -8.00 -13.13
C THR A 226 -9.67 -9.29 -12.32
N ALA A 227 -8.48 -9.83 -12.08
CA ALA A 227 -8.31 -11.03 -11.27
C ALA A 227 -8.81 -10.86 -9.83
N LYS A 228 -8.55 -9.70 -9.20
CA LYS A 228 -9.07 -9.41 -7.86
C LYS A 228 -10.60 -9.21 -7.84
N LEU A 229 -11.19 -8.78 -8.95
CA LEU A 229 -12.65 -8.63 -9.12
C LEU A 229 -13.36 -9.94 -9.49
N THR A 230 -12.68 -10.85 -10.21
CA THR A 230 -13.13 -12.22 -10.45
C THR A 230 -12.85 -13.03 -9.19
N PRO A 231 -13.82 -13.18 -8.28
CA PRO A 231 -13.69 -13.09 -6.82
C PRO A 231 -12.59 -13.99 -6.22
N LEU A 232 -11.33 -13.62 -6.44
CA LEU A 232 -10.15 -14.34 -5.96
C LEU A 232 -10.22 -14.55 -4.45
N TYR A 233 -10.67 -13.51 -3.75
CA TYR A 233 -11.05 -13.54 -2.35
C TYR A 233 -12.56 -13.27 -2.27
N PRO A 234 -13.41 -14.30 -2.05
CA PRO A 234 -14.82 -14.07 -1.76
C PRO A 234 -14.96 -13.28 -0.46
N ARG A 235 -15.78 -12.23 -0.43
CA ARG A 235 -15.92 -11.33 0.73
C ARG A 235 -17.38 -10.99 0.97
N GLU A 236 -17.75 -10.88 2.25
CA GLU A 236 -19.04 -10.34 2.62
C GLU A 236 -19.04 -8.82 2.41
N PRO A 237 -20.20 -8.21 2.09
CA PRO A 237 -20.29 -6.76 1.95
C PRO A 237 -19.73 -6.03 3.18
N PHE A 238 -18.91 -5.02 2.94
CA PHE A 238 -18.30 -4.16 3.96
C PHE A 238 -17.27 -4.82 4.88
N ASP A 239 -16.79 -6.04 4.60
CA ASP A 239 -15.72 -6.66 5.37
C ASP A 239 -14.45 -5.78 5.46
N ALA A 240 -14.09 -5.09 4.38
CA ALA A 240 -12.95 -4.16 4.37
C ALA A 240 -13.18 -2.97 5.31
N LEU A 241 -14.41 -2.46 5.37
CA LEU A 241 -14.80 -1.38 6.29
C LEU A 241 -14.65 -1.83 7.74
N ALA A 242 -15.15 -3.03 8.07
CA ALA A 242 -15.00 -3.61 9.41
C ALA A 242 -13.52 -3.79 9.77
N ALA A 243 -12.71 -4.35 8.86
CA ALA A 243 -11.28 -4.53 9.07
C ALA A 243 -10.53 -3.20 9.29
N MET A 244 -10.87 -2.15 8.53
CA MET A 244 -10.29 -0.82 8.73
C MET A 244 -10.66 -0.21 10.09
N LEU A 245 -11.93 -0.29 10.49
CA LEU A 245 -12.39 0.22 11.79
C LEU A 245 -11.75 -0.52 12.96
N GLU A 246 -11.62 -1.85 12.84
CA GLU A 246 -10.93 -2.68 13.81
C GLU A 246 -9.44 -2.33 13.90
N LEU A 247 -8.77 -2.13 12.75
CA LEU A 247 -7.37 -1.72 12.72
C LEU A 247 -7.16 -0.36 13.38
N ILE A 248 -8.02 0.62 13.09
CA ILE A 248 -7.97 1.95 13.70
C ILE A 248 -8.21 1.84 15.21
N GLY A 249 -9.19 1.03 15.63
CA GLY A 249 -9.47 0.79 17.05
C GLY A 249 -8.29 0.17 17.79
N LYS A 250 -7.71 -0.89 17.22
CA LYS A 250 -6.53 -1.56 17.77
C LYS A 250 -5.29 -0.65 17.79
N ALA A 251 -5.16 0.28 16.84
CA ALA A 251 -4.11 1.28 16.85
C ALA A 251 -4.30 2.34 17.96
N ALA A 252 -5.55 2.64 18.35
CA ALA A 252 -5.85 3.55 19.45
C ALA A 252 -5.73 2.89 20.83
N ALA A 253 -6.17 1.63 20.94
CA ALA A 253 -6.04 0.82 22.14
C ALA A 253 -5.83 -0.66 21.75
N PRO A 254 -4.70 -1.30 22.11
CA PRO A 254 -4.43 -2.69 21.73
C PRO A 254 -5.53 -3.69 22.13
N SER A 255 -6.25 -3.41 23.21
CA SER A 255 -7.37 -4.18 23.75
C SER A 255 -8.75 -3.72 23.24
N PHE A 256 -8.80 -2.90 22.19
CA PHE A 256 -10.06 -2.43 21.62
C PHE A 256 -10.91 -3.63 21.15
N PRO A 257 -12.20 -3.67 21.53
CA PRO A 257 -13.06 -4.81 21.21
C PRO A 257 -13.27 -4.94 19.70
N THR A 258 -13.54 -6.17 19.26
CA THR A 258 -13.90 -6.47 17.86
C THR A 258 -15.42 -6.58 17.70
N GLY A 259 -15.91 -6.41 16.48
CA GLY A 259 -17.31 -6.62 16.13
C GLY A 259 -18.11 -5.33 15.86
N PRO A 260 -19.43 -5.46 15.57
CA PRO A 260 -20.23 -4.37 15.03
C PRO A 260 -20.37 -3.18 16.00
N GLY A 261 -20.58 -3.43 17.29
CA GLY A 261 -20.71 -2.36 18.29
C GLY A 261 -19.44 -1.50 18.41
N ALA A 262 -18.27 -2.15 18.40
CA ALA A 262 -16.98 -1.46 18.43
C ALA A 262 -16.74 -0.65 17.14
N SER A 263 -17.16 -1.19 15.99
CA SER A 263 -17.10 -0.52 14.70
C SER A 263 -17.96 0.76 14.68
N VAL A 264 -19.18 0.70 15.24
CA VAL A 264 -20.07 1.87 15.38
C VAL A 264 -19.45 2.93 16.29
N LEU A 265 -18.90 2.53 17.44
CA LEU A 265 -18.22 3.47 18.35
C LEU A 265 -17.03 4.16 17.68
N MET A 266 -16.24 3.41 16.92
CA MET A 266 -15.13 3.98 16.15
C MET A 266 -15.62 4.97 15.09
N LEU A 267 -16.67 4.63 14.36
CA LEU A 267 -17.27 5.53 13.37
C LEU A 267 -17.78 6.84 14.01
N ILE A 268 -18.40 6.75 15.19
CA ILE A 268 -18.81 7.94 15.96
C ILE A 268 -17.60 8.80 16.33
N ALA A 269 -16.49 8.19 16.78
CA ALA A 269 -15.26 8.92 17.10
C ALA A 269 -14.67 9.65 15.88
N LEU A 270 -14.66 9.00 14.71
CA LEU A 270 -14.19 9.58 13.46
C LEU A 270 -15.08 10.74 12.98
N ILE A 271 -16.40 10.61 13.13
CA ILE A 271 -17.36 11.69 12.86
C ILE A 271 -17.16 12.84 13.84
N ALA A 272 -16.96 12.57 15.13
CA ALA A 272 -16.69 13.60 16.14
C ALA A 272 -15.38 14.37 15.85
N ALA A 273 -14.33 13.68 15.42
CA ALA A 273 -13.08 14.29 14.97
C ALA A 273 -13.30 15.19 13.74
N THR A 274 -14.10 14.72 12.78
CA THR A 274 -14.51 15.48 11.58
C THR A 274 -15.27 16.76 11.94
N VAL A 275 -16.29 16.64 12.80
CA VAL A 275 -17.11 17.78 13.24
C VAL A 275 -16.25 18.79 13.99
N SER A 276 -15.38 18.31 14.89
CA SER A 276 -14.45 19.16 15.65
C SER A 276 -13.48 19.89 14.74
N ALA A 277 -12.88 19.20 13.76
CA ALA A 277 -11.98 19.80 12.78
C ALA A 277 -12.65 20.92 11.99
N ILE A 278 -13.88 20.71 11.50
CA ILE A 278 -14.60 21.71 10.70
C ILE A 278 -15.13 22.87 11.53
N ARG A 279 -15.73 22.61 12.70
CA ARG A 279 -16.32 23.66 13.55
C ARG A 279 -15.25 24.49 14.26
N GLY A 280 -14.13 23.87 14.65
CA GLY A 280 -13.01 24.54 15.28
C GLY A 280 -12.12 25.35 14.33
N ALA A 281 -12.18 25.09 13.01
CA ALA A 281 -11.34 25.73 12.00
C ALA A 281 -11.55 27.24 11.83
N GLY A 282 -12.68 27.78 12.27
CA GLY A 282 -13.03 29.19 12.10
C GLY A 282 -12.92 29.66 10.64
N PRO A 283 -12.10 30.69 10.33
CA PRO A 283 -11.98 31.20 8.95
C PRO A 283 -11.33 30.21 7.98
N ARG A 284 -10.56 29.23 8.48
CA ARG A 284 -9.87 28.20 7.67
C ARG A 284 -10.73 26.96 7.41
N ARG A 285 -12.07 27.08 7.51
CA ARG A 285 -13.00 25.96 7.35
C ARG A 285 -12.81 25.22 6.02
N ARG A 286 -12.62 25.96 4.91
CA ARG A 286 -12.42 25.37 3.58
C ARG A 286 -11.12 24.56 3.49
N GLU A 287 -10.05 25.06 4.10
CA GLU A 287 -8.76 24.36 4.19
C GLU A 287 -8.91 23.06 4.99
N HIS A 288 -9.59 23.10 6.14
CA HIS A 288 -9.83 21.90 6.96
C HIS A 288 -10.72 20.88 6.23
N SER A 289 -11.65 21.34 5.38
CA SER A 289 -12.42 20.43 4.51
C SER A 289 -11.54 19.60 3.59
N CYS A 290 -10.35 20.07 3.22
CA CYS A 290 -9.41 19.29 2.40
C CYS A 290 -8.89 18.07 3.17
N ILE A 291 -8.55 18.25 4.46
CA ILE A 291 -8.08 17.16 5.34
C ILE A 291 -9.21 16.13 5.52
N VAL A 292 -10.41 16.61 5.82
CA VAL A 292 -11.60 15.77 6.00
C VAL A 292 -11.91 14.97 4.73
N LEU A 293 -11.95 15.64 3.58
CA LEU A 293 -12.23 14.98 2.31
C LEU A 293 -11.13 14.00 1.92
N TRP A 294 -9.85 14.28 2.22
CA TRP A 294 -8.77 13.33 1.99
C TRP A 294 -8.97 12.04 2.78
N PHE A 295 -9.23 12.13 4.09
CA PHE A 295 -9.51 10.95 4.91
C PHE A 295 -10.75 10.19 4.42
N TRP A 296 -11.90 10.86 4.31
CA TRP A 296 -13.15 10.18 3.98
C TRP A 296 -13.19 9.63 2.57
N SER A 297 -12.50 10.24 1.60
CA SER A 297 -12.42 9.68 0.24
C SER A 297 -11.57 8.42 0.19
N ALA A 298 -10.41 8.39 0.85
CA ALA A 298 -9.58 7.19 0.96
C ALA A 298 -10.32 6.07 1.73
N PHE A 299 -10.95 6.43 2.85
CA PHE A 299 -11.70 5.49 3.70
C PHE A 299 -12.93 4.93 2.98
N ALA A 300 -13.70 5.79 2.29
CA ALA A 300 -14.86 5.36 1.51
C ALA A 300 -14.45 4.48 0.32
N PHE A 301 -13.34 4.78 -0.36
CA PHE A 301 -12.85 3.97 -1.47
C PHE A 301 -12.68 2.51 -1.06
N TYR A 302 -11.97 2.23 0.03
CA TYR A 302 -11.79 0.87 0.53
C TYR A 302 -13.08 0.27 1.11
N GLY A 303 -13.91 1.08 1.76
CA GLY A 303 -15.20 0.62 2.30
C GLY A 303 -16.15 0.13 1.19
N PHE A 304 -16.16 0.80 0.04
CA PHE A 304 -17.03 0.44 -1.10
C PHE A 304 -16.39 -0.57 -2.06
N SER A 305 -15.08 -0.48 -2.33
CA SER A 305 -14.39 -1.46 -3.19
C SER A 305 -14.19 -2.81 -2.50
N ASN A 306 -14.29 -2.84 -1.17
CA ASN A 306 -14.27 -4.04 -0.34
C ASN A 306 -13.09 -5.02 -0.59
N PRO A 307 -11.84 -4.55 -0.79
CA PRO A 307 -10.72 -5.47 -1.03
C PRO A 307 -10.32 -6.18 0.27
N LEU A 308 -9.57 -7.28 0.12
CA LEU A 308 -8.80 -7.83 1.22
C LEU A 308 -7.75 -6.78 1.65
N ILE A 309 -7.84 -6.29 2.89
CA ILE A 309 -6.97 -5.23 3.40
C ILE A 309 -5.57 -5.78 3.64
N MET A 310 -4.64 -5.41 2.76
CA MET A 310 -3.23 -5.74 2.87
C MET A 310 -2.47 -4.68 3.67
N THR A 311 -1.32 -5.07 4.24
CA THR A 311 -0.49 -4.20 5.09
C THR A 311 -0.07 -2.91 4.38
N TRP A 312 0.27 -2.98 3.10
CA TRP A 312 0.66 -1.80 2.31
C TRP A 312 -0.49 -0.86 1.96
N TYR A 313 -1.77 -1.24 2.19
CA TYR A 313 -2.92 -0.34 2.07
C TYR A 313 -3.12 0.54 3.29
N VAL A 314 -2.62 0.11 4.46
CA VAL A 314 -2.87 0.77 5.74
C VAL A 314 -2.45 2.25 5.75
N PRO A 315 -1.25 2.64 5.25
CA PRO A 315 -0.85 4.05 5.29
C PRO A 315 -1.74 4.99 4.48
N ILE A 316 -2.49 4.46 3.49
CA ILE A 316 -3.29 5.25 2.56
C ILE A 316 -4.48 5.91 3.26
N PHE A 317 -5.09 5.21 4.23
CA PHE A 317 -6.14 5.79 5.08
C PHE A 317 -5.62 6.21 6.46
N LEU A 318 -4.53 5.61 6.97
CA LEU A 318 -3.99 5.97 8.29
C LEU A 318 -3.23 7.32 8.28
N ALA A 319 -2.48 7.66 7.23
CA ALA A 319 -1.82 8.96 7.12
C ALA A 319 -2.81 10.15 7.10
N PRO A 320 -3.89 10.14 6.27
CA PRO A 320 -4.91 11.18 6.37
C PRO A 320 -5.73 11.09 7.67
N LEU A 321 -5.85 9.92 8.30
CA LEU A 321 -6.43 9.83 9.65
C LEU A 321 -5.57 10.58 10.67
N CYS A 322 -4.25 10.44 10.67
CA CYS A 322 -3.36 11.22 11.53
C CYS A 322 -3.55 12.73 11.32
N CYS A 323 -3.71 13.15 10.05
CA CYS A 323 -4.03 14.53 9.70
C CYS A 323 -5.37 14.98 10.29
N LEU A 324 -6.42 14.14 10.16
CA LEU A 324 -7.76 14.39 10.69
C LEU A 324 -7.76 14.47 12.21
N LEU A 325 -7.09 13.55 12.90
CA LEU A 325 -7.05 13.51 14.36
C LEU A 325 -6.36 14.76 14.92
N VAL A 326 -5.19 15.14 14.39
CA VAL A 326 -4.48 16.36 14.81
C VAL A 326 -5.33 17.61 14.54
N SER A 327 -6.00 17.67 13.38
CA SER A 327 -6.89 18.76 13.04
C SER A 327 -8.15 18.79 13.93
N GLY A 328 -8.68 17.62 14.27
CA GLY A 328 -9.87 17.44 15.10
C GLY A 328 -9.61 17.81 16.56
N THR A 329 -8.47 17.40 17.12
CA THR A 329 -8.06 17.77 18.48
C THR A 329 -7.82 19.27 18.61
N ALA A 330 -7.14 19.89 17.63
CA ALA A 330 -6.96 21.33 17.60
C ALA A 330 -8.32 22.06 17.51
N GLY A 331 -9.23 21.55 16.68
CA GLY A 331 -10.57 22.07 16.54
C GLY A 331 -11.41 21.96 17.83
N LEU A 332 -11.35 20.81 18.51
CA LEU A 332 -12.03 20.58 19.78
C LEU A 332 -11.55 21.54 20.87
N VAL A 333 -10.24 21.76 20.99
CA VAL A 333 -9.67 22.71 21.95
C VAL A 333 -10.15 24.14 21.67
N CYS A 334 -10.20 24.55 20.40
CA CYS A 334 -10.76 25.84 20.01
C CYS A 334 -12.23 25.99 20.44
N LEU A 335 -13.04 24.93 20.29
CA LEU A 335 -14.45 24.94 20.70
C LEU A 335 -14.63 25.01 22.22
N ILE A 336 -13.85 24.23 22.98
CA ILE A 336 -13.87 24.26 24.46
C ILE A 336 -13.50 25.66 24.97
N ARG A 337 -12.48 26.28 24.37
CA ARG A 337 -12.04 27.63 24.78
C ARG A 337 -13.07 28.70 24.46
N LYS A 338 -13.74 28.63 23.31
CA LYS A 338 -14.84 29.55 22.97
C LYS A 338 -15.99 29.43 23.98
N SER A 339 -16.40 28.20 24.29
CA SER A 339 -17.46 27.96 25.28
C SER A 339 -17.07 28.43 26.68
N ALA A 340 -15.80 28.26 27.08
CA ALA A 340 -15.30 28.76 28.35
C ALA A 340 -15.24 30.30 28.39
N ALA A 341 -14.84 30.95 27.29
CA ALA A 341 -14.79 32.41 27.19
C ALA A 341 -16.19 33.06 27.23
N GLU A 342 -17.20 32.42 26.63
CA GLU A 342 -18.60 32.86 26.70
C GLU A 342 -19.19 32.79 28.12
N ARG A 343 -18.59 31.99 29.01
CA ARG A 343 -19.03 31.81 30.41
C ARG A 343 -18.28 32.70 31.40
N GLN A 344 -17.26 33.46 30.99
CA GLN A 344 -16.50 34.34 31.88
C GLN A 344 -17.13 35.74 32.01
N PRO A 345 -17.13 36.36 33.20
CA PRO A 345 -17.65 37.71 33.40
C PRO A 345 -16.80 38.76 32.65
N PRO A 346 -17.41 39.86 32.18
CA PRO A 346 -16.73 40.89 31.40
C PRO A 346 -15.69 41.62 32.27
N GLY A 347 -14.40 41.39 32.00
CA GLY A 347 -13.29 42.04 32.71
C GLY A 347 -11.99 41.24 32.72
N TRP A 348 -12.06 39.92 32.51
CA TRP A 348 -10.87 39.07 32.46
C TRP A 348 -10.19 39.13 31.08
N LYS A 349 -9.16 39.99 30.94
CA LYS A 349 -8.31 40.03 29.74
C LYS A 349 -7.43 38.78 29.70
N ASN A 350 -7.89 37.73 29.01
CA ASN A 350 -6.99 36.65 28.62
C ASN A 350 -6.01 37.21 27.58
N SER A 351 -4.72 37.26 27.95
CA SER A 351 -3.64 37.51 27.01
C SER A 351 -3.70 36.45 25.90
N SER A 352 -4.07 36.94 24.73
CA SER A 352 -4.08 36.20 23.48
C SER A 352 -2.67 35.75 23.10
N LEU A 353 -2.61 34.66 22.32
CA LEU A 353 -1.52 34.22 21.44
C LEU A 353 -0.49 33.25 22.07
N ALA A 354 -0.69 31.94 21.83
CA ALA A 354 0.35 30.91 21.57
C ALA A 354 -0.06 29.44 21.90
N ALA A 355 -1.30 29.15 22.31
CA ALA A 355 -1.64 27.85 22.92
C ALA A 355 -2.40 26.83 22.03
N ASP A 356 -2.31 26.92 20.71
CA ASP A 356 -2.79 25.84 19.81
C ASP A 356 -1.73 24.74 19.60
N ALA A 357 -0.46 25.04 19.92
CA ALA A 357 0.68 24.13 19.83
C ALA A 357 0.75 23.03 20.92
N PRO A 358 0.45 23.29 22.21
CA PRO A 358 0.62 22.29 23.26
C PRO A 358 -0.40 21.15 23.18
N ALA A 359 -1.65 21.39 22.76
CA ALA A 359 -2.64 20.32 22.75
C ALA A 359 -2.46 19.30 21.60
N ALA A 360 -2.10 19.78 20.40
CA ALA A 360 -1.72 18.91 19.29
C ALA A 360 -0.40 18.17 19.60
N ALA A 361 0.56 18.84 20.24
CA ALA A 361 1.80 18.23 20.69
C ALA A 361 1.57 17.18 21.80
N VAL A 362 0.62 17.41 22.73
CA VAL A 362 0.26 16.45 23.78
C VAL A 362 -0.47 15.25 23.21
N ALA A 363 -1.43 15.44 22.29
CA ALA A 363 -2.09 14.32 21.63
C ALA A 363 -1.11 13.44 20.84
N VAL A 364 -0.19 14.07 20.10
CA VAL A 364 0.87 13.35 19.38
C VAL A 364 1.90 12.73 20.33
N ALA A 365 2.27 13.41 21.42
CA ALA A 365 3.16 12.86 22.44
C ALA A 365 2.54 11.67 23.17
N VAL A 366 1.23 11.66 23.41
CA VAL A 366 0.51 10.53 24.03
C VAL A 366 0.44 9.34 23.05
N ILE A 367 0.14 9.57 21.77
CA ILE A 367 0.12 8.52 20.75
C ILE A 367 1.53 7.91 20.57
N LEU A 368 2.54 8.77 20.43
CA LEU A 368 3.93 8.33 20.32
C LEU A 368 4.39 7.63 21.60
N ALA A 369 4.12 8.19 22.79
CA ALA A 369 4.52 7.57 24.06
C ALA A 369 3.84 6.21 24.29
N ALA A 370 2.56 6.06 23.94
CA ALA A 370 1.86 4.78 24.05
C ALA A 370 2.47 3.71 23.13
N GLN A 371 2.82 4.06 21.89
CA GLN A 371 3.43 3.14 20.94
C GLN A 371 4.89 2.82 21.26
N TRP A 372 5.67 3.81 21.70
CA TRP A 372 7.05 3.61 22.17
C TRP A 372 7.11 2.84 23.50
N ALA A 373 6.11 3.00 24.38
CA ALA A 373 5.98 2.18 25.58
C ALA A 373 5.66 0.72 25.24
N GLU A 374 4.88 0.45 24.19
CA GLU A 374 4.65 -0.93 23.70
C GLU A 374 5.93 -1.56 23.13
N LEU A 375 6.78 -0.77 22.46
CA LEU A 375 8.12 -1.18 22.04
C LEU A 375 9.03 -1.49 23.23
N ALA A 376 9.08 -0.59 24.22
CA ALA A 376 9.93 -0.74 25.40
C ALA A 376 9.47 -1.90 26.31
N ALA A 377 8.16 -2.20 26.32
CA ALA A 377 7.58 -3.34 27.03
C ALA A 377 7.82 -4.69 26.35
N GLY A 378 8.58 -4.74 25.24
CA GLY A 378 8.89 -5.98 24.54
C GLY A 378 7.68 -6.63 23.86
N GLY A 379 6.64 -5.85 23.54
CA GLY A 379 5.42 -6.36 22.91
C GLY A 379 5.74 -7.08 21.60
N GLY A 380 5.42 -8.38 21.53
CA GLY A 380 5.67 -9.21 20.34
C GLY A 380 5.07 -8.64 19.05
N ARG A 381 3.99 -7.85 19.15
CA ARG A 381 3.31 -7.17 18.02
C ARG A 381 4.16 -6.11 17.32
N PHE A 382 5.05 -5.45 18.05
CA PHE A 382 5.92 -4.40 17.50
C PHE A 382 7.19 -5.00 16.90
N ARG A 383 7.78 -6.01 17.57
CA ARG A 383 8.90 -6.79 16.99
C ARG A 383 8.44 -7.51 15.72
N SER A 384 7.28 -8.17 15.73
CA SER A 384 6.69 -8.76 14.52
C SER A 384 6.24 -7.73 13.48
N ALA A 385 6.24 -6.44 13.81
CA ALA A 385 5.98 -5.37 12.84
C ALA A 385 7.24 -4.92 12.11
N PHE A 386 8.43 -5.45 12.43
CA PHE A 386 9.60 -5.35 11.54
C PHE A 386 9.73 -6.64 10.72
N ARG A 387 10.20 -6.46 9.48
CA ARG A 387 10.15 -7.51 8.44
C ARG A 387 11.05 -8.71 8.73
N ASP A 388 12.11 -8.50 9.49
CA ASP A 388 13.03 -9.53 9.98
C ASP A 388 12.40 -10.47 11.02
N ALA A 389 11.29 -10.07 11.63
CA ALA A 389 10.54 -10.88 12.58
C ALA A 389 9.08 -11.16 12.13
N ASP A 390 8.68 -10.70 10.94
CA ASP A 390 7.39 -11.02 10.33
C ASP A 390 7.50 -12.31 9.50
N PRO A 391 6.88 -13.42 9.93
CA PRO A 391 6.93 -14.68 9.18
C PRO A 391 6.35 -14.56 7.77
N ALA A 392 5.41 -13.63 7.54
CA ALA A 392 4.92 -13.36 6.20
C ALA A 392 6.04 -12.79 5.33
N ALA A 393 6.75 -11.74 5.76
CA ALA A 393 7.89 -11.21 5.00
C ALA A 393 9.03 -12.23 4.81
N LEU A 394 9.36 -13.01 5.85
CA LEU A 394 10.44 -14.00 5.81
C LEU A 394 10.20 -15.14 4.81
N ARG A 395 8.94 -15.52 4.54
CA ARG A 395 8.60 -16.61 3.61
C ARG A 395 9.17 -16.42 2.20
N VAL A 396 9.32 -15.15 1.79
CA VAL A 396 9.85 -14.72 0.49
C VAL A 396 11.23 -15.31 0.22
N ALA A 397 12.05 -15.49 1.26
CA ALA A 397 13.38 -16.08 1.14
C ALA A 397 13.32 -17.54 0.65
N ALA A 398 12.39 -18.34 1.19
CA ALA A 398 12.21 -19.75 0.79
C ALA A 398 11.65 -19.87 -0.64
N TYR A 399 10.69 -19.02 -1.02
CA TYR A 399 10.21 -18.95 -2.42
C TYR A 399 11.32 -18.54 -3.40
N SER A 400 12.16 -17.58 -3.00
CA SER A 400 13.32 -17.15 -3.81
C SER A 400 14.36 -18.26 -3.95
N GLU A 401 14.57 -19.08 -2.91
CA GLU A 401 15.43 -20.25 -2.97
C GLU A 401 14.86 -21.33 -3.90
N ALA A 402 13.56 -21.63 -3.78
CA ALA A 402 12.87 -22.55 -4.68
C ALA A 402 12.97 -22.10 -6.15
N GLY A 403 12.78 -20.80 -6.42
CA GLY A 403 12.92 -20.24 -7.76
C GLY A 403 14.34 -20.34 -8.33
N ARG A 404 15.37 -20.07 -7.52
CA ARG A 404 16.78 -20.24 -7.93
C ARG A 404 17.13 -21.70 -8.19
N TRP A 405 16.62 -22.62 -7.38
CA TRP A 405 16.80 -24.05 -7.59
C TRP A 405 16.12 -24.53 -8.88
N LEU A 406 14.87 -24.14 -9.12
CA LEU A 406 14.17 -24.46 -10.37
C LEU A 406 14.95 -23.94 -11.59
N ARG A 407 15.51 -22.74 -11.49
CA ARG A 407 16.37 -22.16 -12.56
C ARG A 407 17.63 -22.99 -12.81
N SER A 408 18.20 -23.64 -11.80
CA SER A 408 19.47 -24.39 -11.95
C SER A 408 19.28 -25.79 -12.55
N ILE A 409 18.08 -26.35 -12.47
CA ILE A 409 17.78 -27.72 -12.92
C ILE A 409 17.00 -27.77 -14.24
N GLU A 410 16.48 -26.64 -14.73
CA GLU A 410 15.57 -26.64 -15.88
C GLU A 410 15.76 -25.53 -16.92
N GLY A 411 15.39 -25.88 -18.15
CA GLY A 411 15.32 -24.98 -19.31
C GLY A 411 14.05 -24.11 -19.39
N ARG A 412 13.60 -23.53 -18.27
CA ARG A 412 12.44 -22.61 -18.20
C ARG A 412 11.06 -23.24 -18.51
N SER A 413 10.70 -24.37 -17.87
CA SER A 413 9.34 -24.93 -17.94
C SER A 413 8.27 -24.09 -17.18
N PRO A 414 6.98 -24.24 -17.46
CA PRO A 414 5.93 -23.57 -16.68
C PRO A 414 5.85 -24.05 -15.22
N VAL A 415 5.84 -23.10 -14.28
CA VAL A 415 5.68 -23.33 -12.84
C VAL A 415 4.38 -22.71 -12.35
N ALA A 416 3.49 -23.51 -11.78
CA ALA A 416 2.28 -23.02 -11.13
C ALA A 416 2.52 -22.66 -9.66
N ALA A 417 2.04 -21.49 -9.23
CA ALA A 417 2.15 -21.08 -7.83
C ALA A 417 1.05 -20.07 -7.45
N PRO A 418 0.59 -20.07 -6.18
CA PRO A 418 -0.34 -19.07 -5.65
C PRO A 418 0.39 -17.78 -5.24
N GLU A 419 1.67 -17.88 -4.91
CA GLU A 419 2.55 -16.77 -4.55
C GLU A 419 3.68 -16.69 -5.59
N ILE A 420 3.52 -15.77 -6.53
CA ILE A 420 4.34 -15.73 -7.75
C ILE A 420 5.47 -14.71 -7.68
N GLY A 421 5.45 -13.80 -6.71
CA GLY A 421 6.32 -12.64 -6.71
C GLY A 421 7.79 -13.01 -6.68
N ALA A 422 8.26 -13.38 -5.50
CA ALA A 422 9.66 -13.70 -5.25
C ALA A 422 10.10 -14.96 -6.00
N LEU A 423 9.22 -15.97 -6.05
CA LEU A 423 9.42 -17.20 -6.81
C LEU A 423 9.67 -16.90 -8.29
N GLY A 424 8.77 -16.15 -8.92
CA GLY A 424 8.85 -15.83 -10.33
C GLY A 424 10.01 -14.90 -10.65
N TYR A 425 10.31 -13.92 -9.81
CA TYR A 425 11.48 -13.06 -9.97
C TYR A 425 12.79 -13.87 -9.91
N ALA A 426 12.93 -14.75 -8.92
CA ALA A 426 14.09 -15.62 -8.76
C ALA A 426 14.20 -16.70 -9.85
N TYR A 427 13.08 -17.25 -10.33
CA TYR A 427 13.03 -18.29 -11.37
C TYR A 427 13.28 -17.75 -12.78
N GLY A 428 12.66 -16.61 -13.14
CA GLY A 428 12.79 -15.95 -14.44
C GLY A 428 12.21 -16.69 -15.65
N GLY A 429 11.72 -17.93 -15.48
CA GLY A 429 10.97 -18.68 -16.49
C GLY A 429 9.45 -18.43 -16.42
N PRO A 430 8.66 -19.12 -17.27
CA PRO A 430 7.21 -18.99 -17.31
C PRO A 430 6.55 -19.38 -15.98
N ILE A 431 5.64 -18.53 -15.50
CA ILE A 431 4.84 -18.78 -14.30
C ILE A 431 3.37 -18.86 -14.70
N LEU A 432 2.70 -19.91 -14.24
CA LEU A 432 1.26 -20.02 -14.22
C LEU A 432 0.75 -19.54 -12.86
N ASP A 433 0.31 -18.30 -12.81
CA ASP A 433 -0.27 -17.70 -11.61
C ASP A 433 -1.68 -18.24 -11.38
N VAL A 434 -1.84 -19.10 -10.37
CA VAL A 434 -3.15 -19.73 -10.10
C VAL A 434 -4.17 -18.74 -9.52
N CYS A 435 -3.71 -17.57 -9.03
CA CYS A 435 -4.55 -16.47 -8.57
C CYS A 435 -4.94 -15.52 -9.72
N GLY A 436 -4.38 -15.72 -10.92
CA GLY A 436 -4.76 -15.01 -12.14
C GLY A 436 -4.30 -13.55 -12.24
N LEU A 437 -3.44 -13.05 -11.35
CA LEU A 437 -2.92 -11.67 -11.40
C LEU A 437 -2.11 -11.40 -12.68
N VAL A 438 -1.37 -12.41 -13.16
CA VAL A 438 -0.59 -12.35 -14.42
C VAL A 438 -0.92 -13.45 -15.42
N SER A 439 -1.84 -14.37 -15.09
CA SER A 439 -2.21 -15.50 -15.96
C SER A 439 -3.73 -15.55 -16.20
N PRO A 440 -4.23 -14.97 -17.31
CA PRO A 440 -5.66 -14.95 -17.64
C PRO A 440 -6.30 -16.35 -17.70
N ALA A 441 -5.50 -17.37 -18.02
CA ALA A 441 -5.93 -18.77 -18.06
C ALA A 441 -6.44 -19.30 -16.71
N ALA A 442 -6.10 -18.64 -15.59
CA ALA A 442 -6.58 -19.03 -14.26
C ALA A 442 -7.97 -18.49 -13.92
N LEU A 443 -8.41 -17.40 -14.56
CA LEU A 443 -9.69 -16.75 -14.24
C LEU A 443 -10.93 -17.66 -14.32
N PRO A 444 -11.06 -18.60 -15.29
CA PRO A 444 -12.20 -19.51 -15.34
C PRO A 444 -12.32 -20.45 -14.13
N PHE A 445 -11.26 -20.59 -13.35
CA PHE A 445 -11.18 -21.47 -12.18
C PHE A 445 -11.32 -20.72 -10.85
N LEU A 446 -11.67 -19.42 -10.91
CA LEU A 446 -11.91 -18.57 -9.75
C LEU A 446 -13.40 -18.21 -9.60
N PRO A 447 -13.94 -18.15 -8.37
CA PRO A 447 -13.29 -18.50 -7.11
C PRO A 447 -13.11 -20.03 -6.98
N VAL A 448 -12.03 -20.46 -6.33
CA VAL A 448 -11.90 -21.88 -5.93
C VAL A 448 -13.09 -22.24 -5.01
N PRO A 449 -13.75 -23.41 -5.18
CA PRO A 449 -14.86 -23.84 -4.34
C PRO A 449 -14.58 -23.75 -2.83
N ALA A 450 -15.63 -23.51 -2.03
CA ALA A 450 -15.49 -23.20 -0.60
C ALA A 450 -14.88 -24.35 0.20
N ASP A 451 -15.24 -25.58 -0.17
CA ASP A 451 -14.73 -26.83 0.39
C ASP A 451 -13.28 -27.14 -0.01
N GLU A 452 -12.75 -26.46 -1.03
CA GLU A 452 -11.40 -26.67 -1.57
C GLU A 452 -10.38 -25.59 -1.16
N ARG A 453 -10.82 -24.47 -0.58
CA ARG A 453 -9.93 -23.35 -0.20
C ARG A 453 -9.68 -23.15 1.29
N GLY A 454 -10.47 -23.79 2.15
CA GLY A 454 -10.35 -23.70 3.62
C GLY A 454 -10.87 -22.38 4.24
N ALA A 455 -10.62 -21.22 3.61
CA ALA A 455 -11.13 -19.92 4.05
C ALA A 455 -11.26 -18.93 2.87
N PRO A 456 -12.16 -17.93 2.94
CA PRO A 456 -12.40 -16.97 1.85
C PRO A 456 -11.18 -16.10 1.47
N GLN A 457 -10.28 -15.84 2.41
CA GLN A 457 -9.08 -15.02 2.19
C GLN A 457 -7.89 -15.79 1.60
N ILE A 458 -8.01 -17.11 1.40
CA ILE A 458 -6.92 -17.97 0.91
C ILE A 458 -7.01 -18.06 -0.61
N GLY A 459 -5.95 -17.62 -1.29
CA GLY A 459 -5.76 -17.83 -2.74
C GLY A 459 -5.35 -19.26 -3.04
N ALA A 460 -6.27 -20.21 -2.80
CA ALA A 460 -6.00 -21.63 -2.94
C ALA A 460 -5.73 -22.03 -4.40
N ILE A 461 -5.00 -23.13 -4.59
CA ILE A 461 -4.76 -23.73 -5.90
C ILE A 461 -6.00 -24.51 -6.31
N SER A 462 -6.66 -24.07 -7.39
CA SER A 462 -7.75 -24.85 -8.00
C SER A 462 -7.23 -26.19 -8.53
N PRO A 463 -7.77 -27.34 -8.05
CA PRO A 463 -7.42 -28.64 -8.60
C PRO A 463 -7.84 -28.80 -10.07
N ASP A 464 -8.96 -28.19 -10.47
CA ASP A 464 -9.46 -28.22 -11.85
C ASP A 464 -8.52 -27.46 -12.80
N LEU A 465 -7.94 -26.34 -12.34
CA LEU A 465 -6.91 -25.62 -13.08
C LEU A 465 -5.69 -26.51 -13.31
N VAL A 466 -5.23 -27.22 -12.28
CA VAL A 466 -4.08 -28.13 -12.37
C VAL A 466 -4.35 -29.27 -13.34
N LEU A 467 -5.55 -29.85 -13.33
CA LEU A 467 -5.95 -30.89 -14.29
C LEU A 467 -6.03 -30.38 -15.73
N ALA A 468 -6.57 -29.17 -15.92
CA ALA A 468 -6.80 -28.59 -17.23
C ALA A 468 -5.49 -28.12 -17.90
N LEU A 469 -4.61 -27.48 -17.12
CA LEU A 469 -3.41 -26.83 -17.64
C LEU A 469 -2.14 -27.66 -17.46
N ARG A 470 -2.17 -28.70 -16.62
CA ARG A 470 -1.09 -29.66 -16.37
C ARG A 470 0.30 -28.99 -16.27
N PRO A 471 0.49 -28.02 -15.37
CA PRO A 471 1.78 -27.36 -15.23
C PRO A 471 2.89 -28.37 -14.90
N VAL A 472 4.09 -28.16 -15.44
CA VAL A 472 5.21 -29.09 -15.22
C VAL A 472 5.58 -29.13 -13.73
N TRP A 473 5.53 -27.96 -13.08
CA TRP A 473 5.80 -27.82 -11.66
C TRP A 473 4.68 -27.13 -10.91
N ILE A 474 4.55 -27.47 -9.64
CA ILE A 474 3.72 -26.75 -8.68
C ILE A 474 4.61 -26.40 -7.50
N VAL A 475 4.62 -25.12 -7.12
CA VAL A 475 5.34 -24.62 -5.94
C VAL A 475 4.33 -23.97 -5.01
N THR A 476 4.27 -24.42 -3.77
CA THR A 476 3.27 -23.94 -2.80
C THR A 476 3.69 -24.22 -1.36
N ILE A 477 3.07 -23.51 -0.42
CA ILE A 477 2.99 -23.94 0.99
C ILE A 477 1.65 -24.65 1.23
N ASP A 478 1.54 -25.37 2.34
CA ASP A 478 0.43 -26.30 2.59
C ASP A 478 -0.95 -25.64 2.63
N ILE A 479 -1.07 -24.42 3.17
CA ILE A 479 -2.36 -23.74 3.31
C ILE A 479 -3.09 -23.54 1.97
N PHE A 480 -2.38 -23.37 0.86
CA PHE A 480 -2.99 -23.15 -0.45
C PHE A 480 -3.41 -24.45 -1.17
N ALA A 481 -2.98 -25.62 -0.69
CA ALA A 481 -3.22 -26.91 -1.35
C ALA A 481 -3.94 -27.94 -0.45
N ALA A 482 -3.91 -27.78 0.87
CA ALA A 482 -4.38 -28.77 1.85
C ALA A 482 -5.89 -29.06 1.80
N TRP A 483 -6.71 -28.08 1.41
CA TRP A 483 -8.17 -28.26 1.31
C TRP A 483 -8.62 -28.72 -0.07
N GLY A 484 -7.84 -28.47 -1.12
CA GLY A 484 -8.15 -28.82 -2.50
C GLY A 484 -7.21 -29.90 -3.02
N LEU A 485 -6.10 -29.45 -3.61
CA LEU A 485 -5.17 -30.27 -4.39
C LEU A 485 -4.75 -31.57 -3.69
N TYR A 486 -4.35 -31.51 -2.42
CA TYR A 486 -3.88 -32.70 -1.68
C TYR A 486 -4.97 -33.72 -1.37
N ARG A 487 -6.24 -33.32 -1.40
CA ARG A 487 -7.38 -34.21 -1.16
C ARG A 487 -7.85 -34.94 -2.41
N LYS A 488 -7.33 -34.57 -3.58
CA LYS A 488 -7.74 -35.21 -4.83
C LYS A 488 -7.02 -36.56 -5.00
N PRO A 489 -7.75 -37.67 -5.23
CA PRO A 489 -7.14 -38.99 -5.37
C PRO A 489 -6.13 -39.11 -6.52
N TRP A 490 -6.30 -38.31 -7.57
CA TRP A 490 -5.42 -38.29 -8.74
C TRP A 490 -4.08 -37.59 -8.48
N PHE A 491 -3.98 -36.73 -7.46
CA PHE A 491 -2.82 -35.86 -7.29
C PHE A 491 -1.51 -36.63 -7.03
N PRO A 492 -1.44 -37.59 -6.08
CA PRO A 492 -0.21 -38.36 -5.86
C PRO A 492 0.19 -39.26 -7.04
N GLY A 493 -0.80 -39.65 -7.86
CA GLY A 493 -0.60 -40.44 -9.07
C GLY A 493 -0.08 -39.62 -10.24
N MET A 494 -0.38 -38.32 -10.31
CA MET A 494 0.01 -37.42 -11.40
C MET A 494 1.22 -36.54 -11.06
N TYR A 495 1.38 -36.17 -9.80
CA TYR A 495 2.47 -35.32 -9.31
C TYR A 495 3.28 -36.02 -8.23
N GLU A 496 4.59 -35.79 -8.25
CA GLU A 496 5.54 -36.28 -7.25
C GLU A 496 6.19 -35.10 -6.53
N GLU A 497 6.29 -35.16 -5.20
CA GLU A 497 7.06 -34.17 -4.43
C GLU A 497 8.56 -34.43 -4.66
N ILE A 498 9.24 -33.45 -5.23
CA ILE A 498 10.67 -33.58 -5.58
C ILE A 498 11.56 -32.93 -4.51
N ARG A 499 11.09 -31.86 -3.89
CA ARG A 499 11.89 -31.07 -2.95
C ARG A 499 11.04 -30.23 -2.03
N THR A 500 11.57 -29.97 -0.83
CA THR A 500 11.04 -28.95 0.08
C THR A 500 12.12 -27.94 0.47
N PHE A 501 11.68 -26.74 0.83
CA PHE A 501 12.51 -25.64 1.31
C PHE A 501 11.94 -25.14 2.63
N ARG A 502 12.75 -25.18 3.69
CA ARG A 502 12.29 -24.79 5.03
C ARG A 502 11.99 -23.29 5.07
N LEU A 503 10.83 -22.93 5.61
CA LEU A 503 10.49 -21.55 5.91
C LEU A 503 11.32 -21.05 7.10
N PRO A 504 11.86 -19.82 7.06
CA PRO A 504 12.63 -19.28 8.19
C PRO A 504 11.83 -19.20 9.50
N ALA A 505 10.51 -19.00 9.39
CA ALA A 505 9.57 -19.00 10.50
C ALA A 505 8.26 -19.68 10.07
N GLU A 506 7.57 -20.30 11.04
CA GLU A 506 6.24 -20.89 10.79
C GLU A 506 5.23 -19.77 10.49
N ILE A 507 4.46 -19.92 9.42
CA ILE A 507 3.43 -18.96 9.01
C ILE A 507 2.19 -19.72 8.55
N TRP A 508 1.03 -19.37 9.09
CA TRP A 508 -0.27 -20.00 8.79
C TRP A 508 -0.27 -21.53 8.93
N GLY A 509 0.48 -22.06 9.90
CA GLY A 509 0.64 -23.51 10.12
C GLY A 509 1.55 -24.21 9.12
N CYS A 510 2.22 -23.48 8.23
CA CYS A 510 3.14 -24.01 7.23
C CYS A 510 4.59 -23.86 7.70
N ARG A 511 5.43 -24.87 7.40
CA ARG A 511 6.86 -24.88 7.75
C ARG A 511 7.79 -24.98 6.55
N GLU A 512 7.26 -25.32 5.38
CA GLU A 512 8.06 -25.60 4.20
C GLU A 512 7.32 -25.14 2.95
N VAL A 513 8.08 -24.63 1.97
CA VAL A 513 7.66 -24.51 0.57
C VAL A 513 7.92 -25.86 -0.09
N ARG A 514 6.90 -26.46 -0.70
CA ARG A 514 6.96 -27.74 -1.37
C ARG A 514 6.99 -27.55 -2.87
N VAL A 515 7.75 -28.41 -3.55
CA VAL A 515 7.87 -28.41 -5.01
C VAL A 515 7.50 -29.78 -5.56
N PHE A 516 6.47 -29.79 -6.40
CA PHE A 516 5.96 -30.98 -7.06
C PHE A 516 6.24 -30.92 -8.56
N ARG A 517 6.46 -32.08 -9.17
CA ARG A 517 6.63 -32.24 -10.62
C ARG A 517 5.60 -33.19 -11.19
N ILE A 518 5.07 -32.89 -12.36
CA ILE A 518 4.23 -33.85 -13.09
C ILE A 518 5.05 -35.11 -13.47
N ARG A 519 4.46 -36.29 -13.32
CA ARG A 519 5.09 -37.56 -13.72
C ARG A 519 5.06 -37.67 -15.26
N CYS A 520 6.18 -38.08 -15.86
CA CYS A 520 6.43 -38.03 -17.32
C CYS A 520 5.37 -38.69 -18.23
N ALA A 521 4.51 -39.58 -17.73
CA ALA A 521 3.44 -40.20 -18.53
C ALA A 521 2.25 -39.26 -18.83
N ASP A 522 2.10 -38.17 -18.06
CA ASP A 522 0.95 -37.26 -18.11
C ASP A 522 1.27 -35.86 -18.63
N ALA A 523 2.54 -35.58 -18.93
CA ALA A 523 2.99 -34.31 -19.50
C ALA A 523 2.45 -34.14 -20.93
N GLN A 524 1.87 -32.98 -21.25
CA GLN A 524 1.63 -32.65 -22.66
C GLN A 524 2.97 -32.59 -23.41
N PRO A 525 3.06 -33.13 -24.64
CA PRO A 525 4.25 -32.98 -25.45
C PRO A 525 4.53 -31.48 -25.66
N ASP A 526 5.77 -31.10 -25.38
CA ASP A 526 6.28 -29.75 -25.54
C ASP A 526 6.19 -29.31 -27.01
N ASN A 527 5.09 -28.62 -27.36
CA ASN A 527 4.86 -28.07 -28.69
C ASN A 527 5.80 -26.89 -29.04
N SER A 528 6.71 -26.48 -28.15
CA SER A 528 7.67 -25.41 -28.44
C SER A 528 8.80 -25.85 -29.39
N ARG A 529 8.97 -27.15 -29.63
CA ARG A 529 9.98 -27.68 -30.57
C ARG A 529 9.58 -27.69 -32.04
N ASN A 530 8.32 -27.37 -32.38
CA ASN A 530 7.80 -27.42 -33.76
C ASN A 530 7.58 -26.06 -34.42
N LYS A 531 8.33 -25.03 -34.03
CA LYS A 531 8.45 -23.78 -34.79
C LYS A 531 9.92 -23.51 -35.10
N THR A 532 10.49 -24.34 -35.97
CA THR A 532 11.62 -23.96 -36.82
C THR A 532 11.14 -23.21 -38.04
#